data_AF-A0A5C6M1V1-F1
#
_entry.id   AF-A0A5C6M1V1-F1
#
_cell.length_a   1.000
_cell.length_b   1.000
_cell.length_c   1.000
_cell.angle_alpha   90.00
_cell.angle_beta   90.00
_cell.angle_gamma   90.00
#
_symmetry.space_group_name_H-M   'P 1'
#
loop_
_entity.id
_entity.type
_entity.pdbx_description
1 polymer ?
#
loop_
_entity_poly.entity_id
_entity_poly.type
_entity_poly.pdbx_seq_one_letter_code
_entity_poly.pdbx_strand_id
1 'polypeptide(L)'
;MNTPPDSAIRSCRTAVDLAVAFVVAVILLRTFVLEGYLISTGSMAPGLYGFHRRVHCPSCRFVFAFGVAFDESTPGSLGTIQEPTGPRRLATCPNCGQSGIDVSNLPNNHGDQLLVHKHIFDIRSPKRWETVVFRNPASPGEAFVKRVVGLPGETIRIKAGDVHINGQIARKSLAAQLDLRIPVCSLQLPDSEHPEWQLPWDLDQHWKLQQNTLQYSAPPADTHSPAASLPAEPAWIRFHYWKPSGGRHLAETPLTHAAAEPDWSDFLNRFRDVPIAWSAQLHYDAEREVLQCTGVMPAELQRDLVRNATSSEFRNAV
;
A
#
# COMPACT_ATOMS: atom_id res chain seq x y z
N MET A 1 -64.20 -25.28 18.68
CA MET A 1 -63.52 -24.40 17.70
C MET A 1 -62.92 -23.24 18.49
N ASN A 2 -61.63 -23.33 18.83
CA ASN A 2 -60.94 -22.26 19.56
C ASN A 2 -60.48 -21.21 18.55
N THR A 3 -61.12 -20.05 18.55
CA THR A 3 -60.63 -18.85 17.86
C THR A 3 -59.31 -18.42 18.51
N PRO A 4 -58.24 -18.15 17.74
CA PRO A 4 -57.01 -17.62 18.31
C PRO A 4 -57.28 -16.25 18.97
N PRO A 5 -56.57 -15.90 20.06
CA PRO A 5 -56.87 -14.69 20.81
C PRO A 5 -56.55 -13.44 19.98
N ASP A 6 -57.50 -12.52 19.85
CA ASP A 6 -57.41 -11.27 19.08
C ASP A 6 -56.16 -10.41 19.40
N SER A 7 -55.53 -10.62 20.55
CA SER A 7 -54.25 -9.98 20.91
C SER A 7 -53.08 -10.43 20.02
N ALA A 8 -53.01 -11.72 19.68
CA ALA A 8 -51.94 -12.27 18.84
C ALA A 8 -52.03 -11.73 17.39
N ILE A 9 -53.25 -11.62 16.86
CA ILE A 9 -53.50 -11.07 15.52
C ILE A 9 -53.15 -9.57 15.47
N ARG A 10 -53.52 -8.80 16.51
CA ARG A 10 -53.16 -7.38 16.61
C ARG A 10 -51.66 -7.15 16.74
N SER A 11 -50.96 -7.96 17.55
CA SER A 11 -49.50 -7.89 17.67
C SER A 11 -48.82 -8.26 16.35
N CYS A 12 -49.31 -9.29 15.66
CA CYS A 12 -48.79 -9.68 14.34
C CYS A 12 -48.98 -8.56 13.30
N ARG A 13 -50.17 -7.95 13.22
CA ARG A 13 -50.42 -6.82 12.32
C ARG A 13 -49.52 -5.62 12.61
N THR A 14 -49.37 -5.27 13.89
CA THR A 14 -48.49 -4.16 14.30
C THR A 14 -47.04 -4.43 13.92
N ALA A 15 -46.57 -5.67 14.09
CA ALA A 15 -45.24 -6.08 13.67
C ALA A 15 -45.07 -5.97 12.14
N VAL A 16 -46.08 -6.37 11.37
CA VAL A 16 -46.10 -6.22 9.91
C VAL A 16 -46.08 -4.76 9.50
N ASP A 17 -46.92 -3.91 10.10
CA ASP A 17 -47.00 -2.47 9.80
C ASP A 17 -45.66 -1.77 10.09
N LEU A 18 -45.02 -2.09 11.23
CA LEU A 18 -43.69 -1.57 11.57
C LEU A 18 -42.61 -2.07 10.62
N ALA A 19 -42.67 -3.34 10.20
CA ALA A 19 -41.74 -3.89 9.21
C ALA A 19 -41.89 -3.18 7.86
N VAL A 20 -43.12 -2.97 7.39
CA VAL A 20 -43.39 -2.23 6.14
C VAL A 20 -42.89 -0.79 6.25
N ALA A 21 -43.22 -0.09 7.34
CA ALA A 21 -42.76 1.28 7.57
C ALA A 21 -41.23 1.37 7.60
N PHE A 22 -40.56 0.39 8.24
CA PHE A 22 -39.10 0.31 8.26
C PHE A 22 -38.51 0.10 6.87
N VAL A 23 -39.05 -0.82 6.06
CA VAL A 23 -38.60 -1.04 4.68
C VAL A 23 -38.77 0.23 3.84
N VAL A 24 -39.93 0.89 3.92
CA VAL A 24 -40.19 2.15 3.21
C VAL A 24 -39.20 3.23 3.65
N ALA A 25 -38.95 3.38 4.95
CA ALA A 25 -37.98 4.35 5.47
C ALA A 25 -36.56 4.07 4.96
N VAL A 26 -36.13 2.81 4.93
CA VAL A 26 -34.82 2.41 4.39
C VAL A 26 -34.72 2.70 2.89
N ILE A 27 -35.78 2.43 2.12
CA ILE A 27 -35.83 2.76 0.69
C ILE A 27 -35.70 4.26 0.49
N LEU A 28 -36.51 5.07 1.19
CA LEU A 28 -36.45 6.53 1.09
C LEU A 28 -35.07 7.07 1.48
N LEU A 29 -34.49 6.57 2.56
CA LEU A 29 -33.15 6.95 3.02
C LEU A 29 -32.09 6.64 1.94
N ARG A 30 -32.14 5.45 1.32
CA ARG A 30 -31.21 5.07 0.24
C ARG A 30 -31.46 5.81 -1.08
N THR A 31 -32.70 6.10 -1.40
CA THR A 31 -33.03 6.80 -2.65
C THR A 31 -32.57 8.24 -2.59
N PHE A 32 -32.82 8.95 -1.48
CA PHE A 32 -32.67 10.40 -1.40
C PHE A 32 -31.48 10.88 -0.59
N VAL A 33 -31.02 10.15 0.43
CA VAL A 33 -30.03 10.69 1.38
C VAL A 33 -28.66 10.02 1.21
N LEU A 34 -28.63 8.69 1.18
CA LEU A 34 -27.40 7.90 1.24
C LEU A 34 -27.21 7.05 -0.01
N GLU A 35 -26.02 7.12 -0.61
CA GLU A 35 -25.61 6.23 -1.71
C GLU A 35 -24.50 5.29 -1.26
N GLY A 36 -24.61 4.01 -1.63
CA GLY A 36 -23.52 3.05 -1.45
C GLY A 36 -22.61 3.06 -2.68
N TYR A 37 -21.30 3.16 -2.49
CA TYR A 37 -20.30 3.03 -3.54
C TYR A 37 -19.30 1.92 -3.22
N LEU A 38 -18.95 1.12 -4.22
CA LEU A 38 -17.78 0.24 -4.18
C LEU A 38 -16.59 1.00 -4.79
N ILE A 39 -15.45 0.97 -4.13
CA ILE A 39 -14.25 1.65 -4.65
C ILE A 39 -13.62 0.79 -5.75
N SER A 40 -13.79 1.19 -7.00
CA SER A 40 -13.24 0.46 -8.16
C SER A 40 -11.71 0.58 -8.29
N THR A 41 -11.09 1.64 -7.73
CA THR A 41 -9.66 1.94 -7.92
C THR A 41 -8.84 1.92 -6.63
N GLY A 42 -7.63 1.38 -6.67
CA GLY A 42 -6.70 1.37 -5.54
C GLY A 42 -6.01 2.71 -5.21
N SER A 43 -6.45 3.83 -5.78
CA SER A 43 -5.70 5.10 -5.73
C SER A 43 -5.66 5.79 -4.35
N MET A 44 -6.55 5.41 -3.44
CA MET A 44 -6.62 5.92 -2.07
C MET A 44 -6.01 4.95 -1.05
N ALA A 45 -5.46 3.82 -1.48
CA ALA A 45 -4.81 2.86 -0.60
C ALA A 45 -3.53 3.46 0.02
N PRO A 46 -3.18 3.11 1.28
CA PRO A 46 -3.85 2.14 2.14
C PRO A 46 -5.04 2.70 2.94
N GLY A 47 -5.33 4.01 2.85
CA GLY A 47 -6.39 4.64 3.65
C GLY A 47 -7.80 4.20 3.27
N LEU A 48 -8.04 3.99 1.97
CA LEU A 48 -9.25 3.37 1.44
C LEU A 48 -8.85 2.40 0.32
N TYR A 49 -9.14 1.12 0.52
CA TYR A 49 -8.82 0.09 -0.45
C TYR A 49 -9.87 0.06 -1.54
N GLY A 50 -9.42 0.14 -2.80
CA GLY A 50 -10.24 -0.27 -3.94
C GLY A 50 -10.07 -1.75 -4.24
N PHE A 51 -10.44 -2.14 -5.46
CA PHE A 51 -10.18 -3.49 -5.95
C PHE A 51 -8.68 -3.82 -5.94
N HIS A 52 -8.29 -4.88 -5.22
CA HIS A 52 -6.88 -5.19 -5.00
C HIS A 52 -6.60 -6.66 -4.72
N ARG A 53 -5.34 -7.07 -4.92
CA ARG A 53 -4.80 -8.35 -4.46
C ARG A 53 -3.95 -8.12 -3.21
N ARG A 54 -4.06 -9.02 -2.24
CA ARG A 54 -3.23 -9.00 -1.03
C ARG A 54 -1.94 -9.75 -1.31
N VAL A 55 -0.82 -9.04 -1.34
CA VAL A 55 0.50 -9.58 -1.67
C VAL A 55 1.32 -9.77 -0.41
N HIS A 56 1.89 -10.97 -0.25
CA HIS A 56 2.89 -11.25 0.77
C HIS A 56 4.27 -11.19 0.12
N CYS A 57 5.12 -10.26 0.57
CA CYS A 57 6.48 -10.18 0.04
C CYS A 57 7.27 -11.47 0.42
N PRO A 58 7.88 -12.18 -0.55
CA PRO A 58 8.65 -13.39 -0.24
C PRO A 58 9.95 -13.08 0.53
N SER A 59 10.50 -11.87 0.38
CA SER A 59 11.75 -11.44 1.02
C SER A 59 11.56 -10.98 2.46
N CYS A 60 10.64 -10.04 2.71
CA CYS A 60 10.47 -9.44 4.05
C CYS A 60 9.12 -9.75 4.71
N ARG A 61 8.29 -10.60 4.10
CA ARG A 61 6.93 -10.97 4.57
C ARG A 61 5.94 -9.81 4.73
N PHE A 62 6.34 -8.58 4.39
CA PHE A 62 5.47 -7.42 4.41
C PHE A 62 4.25 -7.65 3.53
N VAL A 63 3.08 -7.37 4.09
CA VAL A 63 1.79 -7.54 3.43
C VAL A 63 1.36 -6.18 2.89
N PHE A 64 1.04 -6.13 1.60
CA PHE A 64 0.57 -4.89 0.96
C PHE A 64 -0.51 -5.18 -0.08
N ALA A 65 -1.30 -4.15 -0.39
CA ALA A 65 -2.32 -4.22 -1.44
C ALA A 65 -1.71 -3.85 -2.79
N PHE A 66 -1.98 -4.67 -3.79
CA PHE A 66 -1.67 -4.39 -5.20
C PHE A 66 -2.97 -4.08 -5.94
N GLY A 67 -3.13 -2.84 -6.40
CA GLY A 67 -4.35 -2.41 -7.09
C GLY A 67 -4.50 -3.09 -8.45
N VAL A 68 -5.71 -3.55 -8.76
CA VAL A 68 -6.07 -4.14 -10.06
C VAL A 68 -7.17 -3.27 -10.67
N ALA A 69 -7.15 -3.10 -12.00
CA ALA A 69 -8.19 -2.34 -12.68
C ALA A 69 -9.48 -3.19 -12.76
N PHE A 70 -10.60 -2.58 -12.37
CA PHE A 70 -11.94 -3.16 -12.51
C PHE A 70 -12.73 -2.29 -13.48
N ASP A 71 -13.20 -2.87 -14.59
CA ASP A 71 -13.97 -2.15 -15.61
C ASP A 71 -15.47 -2.43 -15.44
N GLU A 72 -16.24 -1.41 -15.03
CA GLU A 72 -17.70 -1.45 -14.90
C GLU A 72 -18.44 -0.98 -16.16
N SER A 73 -17.73 -0.58 -17.23
CA SER A 73 -18.34 0.07 -18.40
C SER A 73 -19.22 -0.84 -19.27
N THR A 74 -19.32 -2.14 -18.96
CA THR A 74 -20.13 -3.11 -19.72
C THR A 74 -21.44 -3.45 -18.99
N PRO A 75 -22.60 -2.94 -19.43
CA PRO A 75 -23.88 -3.27 -18.80
C PRO A 75 -24.25 -4.74 -19.02
N GLY A 76 -24.50 -5.49 -17.94
CA GLY A 76 -25.05 -6.86 -18.01
C GLY A 76 -24.04 -8.00 -17.86
N SER A 77 -22.75 -7.72 -17.76
CA SER A 77 -21.78 -8.68 -17.19
C SER A 77 -21.56 -8.32 -15.73
N LEU A 78 -21.47 -9.32 -14.83
CA LEU A 78 -20.69 -9.10 -13.60
C LEU A 78 -19.31 -8.63 -14.10
N GLY A 79 -18.96 -7.38 -13.83
CA GLY A 79 -17.83 -6.70 -14.46
C GLY A 79 -16.60 -7.61 -14.58
N THR A 80 -16.00 -7.66 -15.77
CA THR A 80 -14.83 -8.50 -16.01
C THR A 80 -13.61 -7.87 -15.36
N ILE A 81 -13.01 -8.61 -14.43
CA ILE A 81 -11.70 -8.27 -13.86
C ILE A 81 -10.70 -8.28 -15.01
N GLN A 82 -10.03 -7.16 -15.25
CA GLN A 82 -8.95 -7.12 -16.22
C GLN A 82 -7.71 -7.74 -15.55
N GLU A 83 -7.45 -9.01 -15.86
CA GLU A 83 -6.25 -9.68 -15.39
C GLU A 83 -5.02 -8.87 -15.82
N PRO A 84 -4.10 -8.55 -14.89
CA PRO A 84 -2.93 -7.77 -15.23
C PRO A 84 -2.04 -8.55 -16.21
N THR A 85 -1.90 -8.05 -17.44
CA THR A 85 -1.05 -8.64 -18.46
C THR A 85 0.31 -7.92 -18.57
N GLY A 86 1.34 -8.64 -18.99
CA GLY A 86 2.69 -8.09 -19.21
C GLY A 86 3.32 -7.53 -17.92
N PRO A 87 4.05 -6.40 -17.97
CA PRO A 87 4.78 -5.86 -16.81
C PRO A 87 3.87 -5.43 -15.64
N ARG A 88 2.57 -5.23 -15.88
CA ARG A 88 1.60 -4.88 -14.83
C ARG A 88 1.26 -6.05 -13.90
N ARG A 89 1.71 -7.28 -14.19
CA ARG A 89 1.53 -8.45 -13.31
C ARG A 89 2.56 -8.53 -12.17
N LEU A 90 3.59 -7.69 -12.22
CA LEU A 90 4.72 -7.76 -11.29
C LEU A 90 4.61 -6.61 -10.28
N ALA A 91 4.50 -6.97 -9.01
CA ALA A 91 4.49 -6.03 -7.90
C ALA A 91 5.91 -5.75 -7.39
N THR A 92 6.09 -4.55 -6.83
CA THR A 92 7.28 -4.18 -6.06
C THR A 92 6.87 -3.94 -4.62
N CYS A 93 7.52 -4.63 -3.69
CA CYS A 93 7.28 -4.49 -2.26
C CYS A 93 7.69 -3.09 -1.79
N PRO A 94 6.77 -2.30 -1.19
CA PRO A 94 7.07 -0.95 -0.72
C PRO A 94 7.98 -0.91 0.51
N ASN A 95 8.12 -2.02 1.23
CA ASN A 95 8.95 -2.13 2.43
C ASN A 95 10.42 -2.40 2.10
N CYS A 96 10.73 -3.54 1.45
CA CYS A 96 12.13 -3.90 1.14
C CYS A 96 12.56 -3.63 -0.31
N GLY A 97 11.63 -3.19 -1.19
CA GLY A 97 11.93 -2.96 -2.60
C GLY A 97 12.03 -4.22 -3.46
N GLN A 98 11.62 -5.39 -2.94
CA GLN A 98 11.55 -6.63 -3.73
C GLN A 98 10.62 -6.44 -4.93
N SER A 99 11.18 -6.41 -6.14
CA SER A 99 10.42 -6.33 -7.39
C SER A 99 10.18 -7.72 -7.99
N GLY A 100 9.39 -7.80 -9.06
CA GLY A 100 9.12 -9.06 -9.76
C GLY A 100 8.19 -10.01 -9.03
N ILE A 101 7.43 -9.54 -8.03
CA ILE A 101 6.48 -10.41 -7.32
C ILE A 101 5.27 -10.65 -8.22
N ASP A 102 5.12 -11.86 -8.75
CA ASP A 102 3.97 -12.19 -9.60
C ASP A 102 2.69 -12.25 -8.79
N VAL A 103 1.70 -11.45 -9.20
CA VAL A 103 0.38 -11.39 -8.56
C VAL A 103 -0.70 -12.16 -9.30
N SER A 104 -0.39 -12.80 -10.43
CA SER A 104 -1.36 -13.40 -11.36
C SER A 104 -2.30 -14.42 -10.69
N ASN A 105 -1.78 -15.21 -9.75
CA ASN A 105 -2.53 -16.28 -9.08
C ASN A 105 -3.08 -15.88 -7.69
N LEU A 106 -3.04 -14.60 -7.32
CA LEU A 106 -3.54 -14.14 -6.03
C LEU A 106 -5.04 -13.80 -6.09
N PRO A 107 -5.81 -14.12 -5.03
CA PRO A 107 -7.24 -13.84 -4.99
C PRO A 107 -7.50 -12.33 -5.02
N ASN A 108 -8.54 -11.94 -5.74
CA ASN A 108 -9.01 -10.57 -5.80
C ASN A 108 -9.86 -10.22 -4.57
N ASN A 109 -9.73 -8.98 -4.10
CA ASN A 109 -10.52 -8.41 -3.01
C ASN A 109 -11.30 -7.21 -3.53
N HIS A 110 -12.56 -7.10 -3.15
CA HIS A 110 -13.48 -6.06 -3.63
C HIS A 110 -13.20 -4.66 -3.08
N GLY A 111 -12.31 -4.54 -2.08
CA GLY A 111 -12.02 -3.27 -1.42
C GLY A 111 -13.09 -2.85 -0.42
N ASP A 112 -13.03 -1.58 -0.03
CA ASP A 112 -13.91 -0.96 0.94
C ASP A 112 -15.22 -0.49 0.28
N GLN A 113 -16.29 -0.51 1.07
CA GLN A 113 -17.60 0.02 0.69
C GLN A 113 -17.87 1.32 1.43
N LEU A 114 -18.29 2.34 0.70
CA LEU A 114 -18.58 3.66 1.24
C LEU A 114 -20.07 3.92 1.27
N LEU A 115 -20.54 4.54 2.35
CA LEU A 115 -21.88 5.11 2.44
C LEU A 115 -21.75 6.64 2.40
N VAL A 116 -22.25 7.25 1.33
CA VAL A 116 -22.01 8.65 1.00
C VAL A 116 -23.30 9.46 1.14
N HIS A 117 -23.22 10.60 1.81
CA HIS A 117 -24.33 11.54 1.90
C HIS A 117 -24.40 12.41 0.64
N LYS A 118 -25.47 12.27 -0.15
CA LYS A 118 -25.60 12.91 -1.48
C LYS A 118 -25.60 14.44 -1.42
N HIS A 119 -26.28 15.00 -0.42
CA HIS A 119 -26.57 16.43 -0.34
C HIS A 119 -25.71 17.22 0.65
N ILE A 120 -24.61 16.63 1.14
CA ILE A 120 -23.83 17.28 2.20
C ILE A 120 -23.22 18.61 1.73
N PHE A 121 -22.88 18.70 0.44
CA PHE A 121 -22.28 19.88 -0.15
C PHE A 121 -23.28 20.94 -0.62
N ASP A 122 -24.58 20.62 -0.62
CA ASP A 122 -25.65 21.60 -0.80
C ASP A 122 -25.86 22.43 0.47
N ILE A 123 -25.49 21.87 1.62
CA ILE A 123 -25.69 22.47 2.95
C ILE A 123 -24.42 23.20 3.43
N ARG A 124 -23.24 22.71 3.04
CA ARG A 124 -21.96 23.32 3.43
C ARG A 124 -20.87 23.12 2.38
N SER A 125 -19.86 23.97 2.38
CA SER A 125 -18.68 23.75 1.54
C SER A 125 -17.84 22.53 2.00
N PRO A 126 -17.10 21.89 1.08
CA PRO A 126 -16.14 20.85 1.43
C PRO A 126 -15.02 21.42 2.29
N LYS A 127 -14.51 20.61 3.22
CA LYS A 127 -13.37 20.97 4.07
C LYS A 127 -12.09 20.44 3.45
N ARG A 128 -10.99 21.16 3.65
CA ARG A 128 -9.68 20.65 3.27
C ARG A 128 -9.38 19.33 3.99
N TRP A 129 -8.75 18.41 3.28
CA TRP A 129 -8.44 17.04 3.69
C TRP A 129 -9.66 16.12 3.82
N GLU A 130 -10.87 16.59 3.51
CA GLU A 130 -12.06 15.76 3.47
C GLU A 130 -12.02 14.80 2.28
N THR A 131 -12.42 13.54 2.51
CA THR A 131 -12.62 12.56 1.44
C THR A 131 -13.97 12.81 0.79
N VAL A 132 -13.97 12.89 -0.55
CA VAL A 132 -15.15 13.16 -1.35
C VAL A 132 -15.31 12.12 -2.45
N VAL A 133 -16.55 11.86 -2.79
CA VAL A 133 -16.92 11.04 -3.94
C VAL A 133 -17.51 11.96 -4.99
N PHE A 134 -17.01 11.87 -6.22
CA PHE A 134 -17.55 12.59 -7.36
C PHE A 134 -17.57 11.70 -8.58
N ARG A 135 -18.48 11.96 -9.51
CA ARG A 135 -18.56 11.22 -10.76
C ARG A 135 -17.46 11.68 -11.70
N ASN A 136 -16.78 10.72 -12.34
CA ASN A 136 -15.77 11.01 -13.33
C ASN A 136 -16.40 11.83 -14.48
N PRO A 137 -15.92 13.06 -14.79
CA PRO A 137 -16.50 13.87 -15.86
C PRO A 137 -16.40 13.21 -17.24
N ALA A 138 -15.38 12.36 -17.45
CA ALA A 138 -15.18 11.64 -18.70
C ALA A 138 -16.06 10.38 -18.81
N SER A 139 -16.48 9.81 -17.68
CA SER A 139 -17.35 8.63 -17.61
C SER A 139 -18.27 8.73 -16.40
N PRO A 140 -19.46 9.35 -16.52
CA PRO A 140 -20.33 9.64 -15.38
C PRO A 140 -20.87 8.41 -14.65
N GLY A 141 -20.74 7.21 -15.23
CA GLY A 141 -21.06 5.94 -14.58
C GLY A 141 -20.02 5.52 -13.53
N GLU A 142 -18.84 6.13 -13.53
CA GLU A 142 -17.74 5.79 -12.63
C GLU A 142 -17.63 6.82 -11.49
N ALA A 143 -17.59 6.34 -10.25
CA ALA A 143 -17.39 7.17 -9.07
C ALA A 143 -15.92 7.18 -8.64
N PHE A 144 -15.35 8.36 -8.47
CA PHE A 144 -14.01 8.56 -7.92
C PHE A 144 -14.05 9.02 -6.48
N VAL A 145 -13.24 8.35 -5.67
CA VAL A 145 -12.95 8.75 -4.30
C VAL A 145 -11.62 9.47 -4.30
N LYS A 146 -11.62 10.74 -3.88
CA LYS A 146 -10.40 11.56 -3.75
C LYS A 146 -10.46 12.40 -2.48
N ARG A 147 -9.35 13.07 -2.17
CA ARG A 147 -9.26 14.00 -1.05
C ARG A 147 -9.20 15.44 -1.54
N VAL A 148 -9.94 16.31 -0.88
CA VAL A 148 -9.92 17.76 -1.15
C VAL A 148 -8.60 18.34 -0.64
N VAL A 149 -7.79 18.88 -1.56
CA VAL A 149 -6.50 19.51 -1.21
C VAL A 149 -6.56 21.03 -1.32
N GLY A 150 -7.18 21.56 -2.37
CA GLY A 150 -7.39 22.99 -2.56
C GLY A 150 -8.87 23.34 -2.65
N LEU A 151 -9.18 24.58 -2.31
CA LEU A 151 -10.51 25.17 -2.38
C LEU A 151 -10.55 26.29 -3.43
N PRO A 152 -11.75 26.72 -3.88
CA PRO A 152 -11.88 27.80 -4.85
C PRO A 152 -11.12 29.07 -4.44
N GLY A 153 -10.40 29.67 -5.38
CA GLY A 153 -9.62 30.90 -5.15
C GLY A 153 -8.21 30.68 -4.58
N GLU A 154 -7.78 29.43 -4.34
CA GLU A 154 -6.49 29.13 -3.75
C GLU A 154 -5.40 28.77 -4.77
N THR A 155 -4.17 29.20 -4.50
CA THR A 155 -2.99 28.74 -5.22
C THR A 155 -2.36 27.56 -4.48
N ILE A 156 -2.26 26.41 -5.15
CA ILE A 156 -1.65 25.20 -4.61
C ILE A 156 -0.23 25.06 -5.18
N ARG A 157 0.74 24.75 -4.31
CA ARG A 157 2.11 24.39 -4.71
C ARG A 157 2.60 23.21 -3.88
N ILE A 158 3.20 22.22 -4.53
CA ILE A 158 3.90 21.14 -3.82
C ILE A 158 5.40 21.46 -3.86
N LYS A 159 6.05 21.54 -2.70
CA LYS A 159 7.48 21.83 -2.58
C LYS A 159 8.10 20.92 -1.51
N ALA A 160 9.14 20.17 -1.88
CA ALA A 160 9.86 19.26 -0.97
C ALA A 160 8.94 18.27 -0.22
N GLY A 161 7.86 17.81 -0.88
CA GLY A 161 6.88 16.90 -0.27
C GLY A 161 5.75 17.59 0.50
N ASP A 162 5.87 18.88 0.81
CA ASP A 162 4.84 19.65 1.48
C ASP A 162 3.85 20.30 0.51
N VAL A 163 2.59 20.37 0.94
CA VAL A 163 1.53 21.11 0.23
C VAL A 163 1.47 22.52 0.79
N HIS A 164 1.63 23.51 -0.08
CA HIS A 164 1.47 24.92 0.22
C HIS A 164 0.18 25.45 -0.39
N ILE A 165 -0.57 26.25 0.38
CA ILE A 165 -1.78 26.95 -0.04
C ILE A 165 -1.55 28.44 0.18
N ASN A 166 -1.67 29.23 -0.88
CA ASN A 166 -1.42 30.68 -0.86
C ASN A 166 -0.06 31.04 -0.23
N GLY A 167 0.97 30.23 -0.53
CA GLY A 167 2.34 30.40 -0.04
C GLY A 167 2.63 29.77 1.33
N GLN A 168 1.63 29.41 2.13
CA GLN A 168 1.80 28.84 3.46
C GLN A 168 1.67 27.32 3.47
N ILE A 169 2.44 26.63 4.32
CA ILE A 169 2.34 25.17 4.47
C ILE A 169 0.95 24.82 5.01
N ALA A 170 0.19 24.03 4.25
CA ALA A 170 -1.09 23.50 4.67
C ALA A 170 -0.87 22.26 5.55
N ARG A 171 -0.69 22.50 6.84
CA ARG A 171 -0.52 21.43 7.82
C ARG A 171 -1.78 20.58 7.92
N LYS A 172 -1.58 19.28 8.07
CA LYS A 172 -2.64 18.30 8.27
C LYS A 172 -2.92 18.16 9.77
N SER A 173 -4.18 18.05 10.17
CA SER A 173 -4.51 17.67 11.55
C SER A 173 -3.98 16.25 11.84
N LEU A 174 -3.83 15.90 13.12
CA LEU A 174 -3.40 14.54 13.48
C LEU A 174 -4.30 13.47 12.86
N ALA A 175 -5.62 13.68 12.88
CA ALA A 175 -6.57 12.76 12.24
C ALA A 175 -6.30 12.61 10.73
N ALA A 176 -6.08 13.71 10.01
CA ALA A 176 -5.75 13.66 8.59
C ALA A 176 -4.38 13.01 8.32
N GLN A 177 -3.40 13.20 9.20
CA GLN A 177 -2.10 12.54 9.08
C GLN A 177 -2.23 11.02 9.28
N LEU A 178 -3.00 10.58 10.28
CA LEU A 178 -3.23 9.16 10.54
C LEU A 178 -3.99 8.48 9.40
N ASP A 179 -4.95 9.17 8.79
CA ASP A 179 -5.74 8.69 7.65
C ASP A 179 -4.92 8.64 6.33
N LEU A 180 -3.89 9.48 6.21
CA LEU A 180 -3.01 9.55 5.05
C LEU A 180 -1.70 8.78 5.22
N ARG A 181 -1.51 8.07 6.34
CA ARG A 181 -0.25 7.38 6.61
C ARG A 181 -0.04 6.24 5.62
N ILE A 182 1.15 6.21 5.02
CA ILE A 182 1.60 5.07 4.24
C ILE A 182 2.57 4.29 5.12
N PRO A 183 2.31 3.00 5.42
CA PRO A 183 3.24 2.19 6.19
C PRO A 183 4.52 2.02 5.37
N VAL A 184 5.63 2.55 5.89
CA VAL A 184 6.95 2.48 5.24
C VAL A 184 7.75 1.27 5.74
N CYS A 185 7.58 0.91 7.02
CA CYS A 185 8.18 -0.29 7.60
C CYS A 185 7.29 -0.89 8.71
N SER A 186 7.34 -2.20 8.88
CA SER A 186 6.81 -2.87 10.07
C SER A 186 7.95 -3.16 11.04
N LEU A 187 7.75 -2.80 12.32
CA LEU A 187 8.62 -3.20 13.43
C LEU A 187 8.22 -4.56 14.00
N GLN A 188 7.18 -5.20 13.46
CA GLN A 188 6.85 -6.58 13.80
C GLN A 188 7.97 -7.47 13.26
N LEU A 189 8.83 -7.89 14.20
CA LEU A 189 9.87 -8.88 13.96
C LEU A 189 9.22 -10.11 13.30
N PRO A 190 9.68 -10.55 12.12
CA PRO A 190 9.33 -11.89 11.67
C PRO A 190 9.91 -12.87 12.70
N ASP A 191 9.05 -13.66 13.34
CA ASP A 191 9.41 -14.60 14.39
C ASP A 191 10.70 -15.35 14.06
N SER A 192 11.74 -15.23 14.90
CA SER A 192 12.95 -16.07 15.02
C SER A 192 13.76 -16.53 13.78
N GLU A 193 13.30 -16.30 12.54
CA GLU A 193 13.85 -16.91 11.32
C GLU A 193 14.80 -15.99 10.53
N HIS A 194 14.93 -14.73 10.93
CA HIS A 194 15.85 -13.77 10.31
C HIS A 194 16.86 -13.23 11.34
N PRO A 195 17.91 -14.00 11.67
CA PRO A 195 18.94 -13.57 12.63
C PRO A 195 19.66 -12.29 12.20
N GLU A 196 19.57 -11.91 10.92
CA GLU A 196 20.17 -10.70 10.39
C GLU A 196 19.31 -9.44 10.55
N TRP A 197 18.07 -9.54 11.08
CA TRP A 197 17.19 -8.37 11.26
C TRP A 197 17.84 -7.22 12.02
N GLN A 198 17.85 -6.03 11.42
CA GLN A 198 18.30 -4.79 12.06
C GLN A 198 17.17 -3.78 12.12
N LEU A 199 17.17 -2.97 13.20
CA LEU A 199 16.23 -1.87 13.35
C LEU A 199 16.46 -0.85 12.22
N PRO A 200 15.48 -0.57 11.35
CA PRO A 200 15.64 0.38 10.25
C PRO A 200 15.67 1.85 10.71
N TRP A 201 15.88 2.11 11.99
CA TRP A 201 15.86 3.44 12.59
C TRP A 201 17.15 3.67 13.37
N ASP A 202 17.91 4.69 12.99
CA ASP A 202 18.93 5.25 13.88
C ASP A 202 18.19 6.12 14.89
N LEU A 203 18.27 5.72 16.16
CA LEU A 203 17.64 6.41 17.28
C LEU A 203 18.67 7.30 17.96
N ASP A 204 18.30 8.54 18.26
CA ASP A 204 19.08 9.35 19.19
C ASP A 204 18.90 8.87 20.64
N GLN A 205 19.56 9.55 21.58
CA GLN A 205 19.52 9.22 23.01
C GLN A 205 18.12 9.32 23.66
N HIS A 206 17.16 9.99 23.02
CA HIS A 206 15.81 10.21 23.53
C HIS A 206 14.81 9.16 23.06
N TRP A 207 15.17 8.31 22.10
CA TRP A 207 14.30 7.28 21.56
C TRP A 207 14.78 5.88 21.96
N LYS A 208 13.86 5.02 22.42
CA LYS A 208 14.13 3.62 22.72
C LYS A 208 13.08 2.72 22.11
N LEU A 209 13.50 1.58 21.55
CA LEU A 209 12.59 0.52 21.11
C LEU A 209 12.19 -0.35 22.30
N GLN A 210 10.89 -0.42 22.61
CA GLN A 210 10.33 -1.34 23.59
C GLN A 210 9.15 -2.08 22.96
N GLN A 211 9.18 -3.41 22.96
CA GLN A 211 8.07 -4.26 22.48
C GLN A 211 7.52 -3.79 21.11
N ASN A 212 8.42 -3.61 20.13
CA ASN A 212 8.12 -3.16 18.76
C ASN A 212 7.52 -1.75 18.65
N THR A 213 7.62 -0.93 19.71
CA THR A 213 7.16 0.46 19.73
C THR A 213 8.32 1.38 20.05
N LEU A 214 8.47 2.47 19.28
CA LEU A 214 9.43 3.53 19.60
C LEU A 214 8.83 4.44 20.66
N GLN A 215 9.49 4.53 21.81
CA GLN A 215 9.11 5.41 22.91
C GLN A 215 10.07 6.58 23.00
N TYR A 216 9.52 7.79 23.07
CA TYR A 216 10.26 9.02 23.34
C TYR A 216 10.31 9.27 24.83
N SER A 217 11.52 9.38 25.39
CA SER A 217 11.75 9.87 26.75
C SER A 217 12.10 11.36 26.69
N ALA A 218 11.13 12.21 27.04
CA ALA A 218 11.37 13.64 27.18
C ALA A 218 12.43 13.89 28.25
N PRO A 219 13.34 14.87 28.06
CA PRO A 219 14.19 15.32 29.14
C PRO A 219 13.33 15.81 30.33
N PRO A 220 13.78 15.62 31.58
CA PRO A 220 13.03 16.07 32.75
C PRO A 220 12.73 17.57 32.62
N ALA A 221 11.46 17.94 32.74
CA ALA A 221 11.04 19.33 32.67
C ALA A 221 11.60 20.10 33.88
N ASP A 222 12.30 21.20 33.62
CA ASP A 222 12.70 22.13 34.67
C ASP A 222 11.43 22.63 35.38
N THR A 223 11.33 22.37 36.68
CA THR A 223 10.18 22.63 37.55
C THR A 223 9.80 24.11 37.71
N HIS A 224 10.45 25.02 36.98
CA HIS A 224 10.28 26.47 37.10
C HIS A 224 9.59 27.15 35.89
N SER A 225 9.16 26.41 34.87
CA SER A 225 8.40 26.98 33.74
C SER A 225 7.12 26.18 33.43
N PRO A 226 5.92 26.75 33.60
CA PRO A 226 4.64 26.05 33.36
C PRO A 226 4.26 25.93 31.87
N ALA A 227 5.10 26.42 30.96
CA ALA A 227 5.02 26.07 29.54
C ALA A 227 6.02 24.94 29.31
N ALA A 228 5.55 23.75 28.94
CA ALA A 228 6.39 22.65 28.52
C ALA A 228 7.32 23.16 27.40
N SER A 229 8.55 23.53 27.76
CA SER A 229 9.55 24.01 26.82
C SER A 229 9.85 22.85 25.89
N LEU A 230 9.58 23.04 24.60
CA LEU A 230 10.11 22.15 23.57
C LEU A 230 11.60 21.96 23.85
N PRO A 231 12.14 20.73 23.74
CA PRO A 231 13.54 20.47 24.03
C PRO A 231 14.43 21.47 23.26
N ALA A 232 15.47 21.96 23.93
CA ALA A 232 16.37 22.98 23.39
C ALA A 232 17.00 22.56 22.05
N GLU A 233 17.14 21.25 21.85
CA GLU A 233 17.51 20.64 20.59
C GLU A 233 16.41 19.67 20.10
N PRO A 234 16.08 19.67 18.80
CA PRO A 234 15.15 18.70 18.24
C PRO A 234 15.69 17.28 18.41
N ALA A 235 14.83 16.37 18.89
CA ALA A 235 15.11 14.94 18.88
C ALA A 235 14.82 14.37 17.48
N TRP A 236 15.68 13.47 17.01
CA TRP A 236 15.59 12.89 15.67
C TRP A 236 15.56 11.38 15.71
N ILE A 237 14.83 10.81 14.76
CA ILE A 237 15.00 9.44 14.31
C ILE A 237 15.34 9.50 12.83
N ARG A 238 16.27 8.66 12.37
CA ARG A 238 16.60 8.56 10.94
C ARG A 238 16.14 7.20 10.42
N PHE A 239 15.29 7.22 9.40
CA PHE A 239 14.87 6.01 8.72
C PHE A 239 15.90 5.56 7.70
N HIS A 240 16.26 4.28 7.77
CA HIS A 240 17.06 3.56 6.79
C HIS A 240 16.21 2.43 6.21
N TYR A 241 16.05 2.41 4.89
CA TYR A 241 15.48 1.23 4.23
C TYR A 241 16.42 0.05 4.43
N TRP A 242 16.12 -0.79 5.41
CA TRP A 242 16.84 -2.03 5.64
C TRP A 242 16.27 -3.11 4.72
N LYS A 243 17.12 -3.65 3.84
CA LYS A 243 16.79 -4.84 3.07
C LYS A 243 17.33 -6.06 3.82
N PRO A 244 16.47 -7.05 4.14
CA PRO A 244 16.91 -8.19 4.93
C PRO A 244 18.05 -9.00 4.35
N SER A 245 18.21 -8.94 3.04
CA SER A 245 19.43 -9.32 2.36
C SER A 245 19.97 -8.12 1.58
N GLY A 246 21.14 -7.64 1.99
CA GLY A 246 22.11 -7.06 1.09
C GLY A 246 22.10 -5.59 0.71
N GLY A 247 21.18 -4.80 1.24
CA GLY A 247 21.23 -3.35 1.05
C GLY A 247 20.99 -2.86 -0.39
N ARG A 248 21.55 -1.70 -0.74
CA ARG A 248 21.43 -1.06 -2.06
C ARG A 248 22.77 -1.00 -2.82
N HIS A 249 23.76 -1.76 -2.38
CA HIS A 249 25.08 -1.74 -3.00
C HIS A 249 24.96 -2.30 -4.43
N LEU A 250 25.58 -1.63 -5.40
CA LEU A 250 25.74 -2.16 -6.74
C LEU A 250 27.16 -2.71 -6.81
N ALA A 251 27.28 -4.04 -6.87
CA ALA A 251 28.53 -4.69 -7.19
C ALA A 251 28.56 -4.97 -8.69
N GLU A 252 29.66 -4.64 -9.35
CA GLU A 252 29.89 -4.95 -10.76
C GLU A 252 31.15 -5.80 -10.87
N THR A 253 31.03 -6.97 -11.50
CA THR A 253 32.17 -7.83 -11.79
C THR A 253 32.36 -7.90 -13.31
N PRO A 254 33.56 -7.63 -13.85
CA PRO A 254 33.83 -7.78 -15.27
C PRO A 254 33.55 -9.21 -15.75
N LEU A 255 32.81 -9.34 -16.86
CA LEU A 255 32.46 -10.61 -17.46
C LEU A 255 32.22 -10.45 -18.96
N THR A 256 33.07 -11.07 -19.77
CA THR A 256 33.01 -10.96 -21.24
C THR A 256 31.71 -11.53 -21.80
N HIS A 257 31.23 -11.00 -22.92
CA HIS A 257 29.99 -11.50 -23.54
C HIS A 257 30.06 -12.99 -23.86
N ALA A 258 31.20 -13.46 -24.38
CA ALA A 258 31.42 -14.86 -24.73
C ALA A 258 31.33 -15.79 -23.50
N ALA A 259 31.74 -15.32 -22.32
CA ALA A 259 31.64 -16.08 -21.09
C ALA A 259 30.28 -15.93 -20.39
N ALA A 260 29.60 -14.80 -20.57
CA ALA A 260 28.30 -14.53 -19.97
C ALA A 260 27.16 -15.21 -20.70
N GLU A 261 27.11 -15.11 -22.03
CA GLU A 261 25.92 -15.42 -22.84
C GLU A 261 25.33 -16.81 -22.56
N PRO A 262 26.11 -17.92 -22.52
CA PRO A 262 25.53 -19.25 -22.35
C PRO A 262 24.92 -19.44 -20.96
N ASP A 263 25.67 -19.08 -19.92
CA ASP A 263 25.28 -19.27 -18.51
C ASP A 263 24.21 -18.28 -18.08
N TRP A 264 24.27 -17.04 -18.58
CA TRP A 264 23.26 -16.03 -18.34
C TRP A 264 21.94 -16.38 -19.02
N SER A 265 21.98 -16.86 -20.26
CA SER A 265 20.78 -17.31 -20.96
C SER A 265 20.15 -18.53 -20.28
N ASP A 266 20.96 -19.49 -19.84
CA ASP A 266 20.45 -20.64 -19.06
C ASP A 266 19.84 -20.19 -17.73
N PHE A 267 20.50 -19.30 -17.00
CA PHE A 267 19.93 -18.66 -15.80
C PHE A 267 18.55 -18.04 -16.08
N LEU A 268 18.44 -17.19 -17.10
CA LEU A 268 17.17 -16.57 -17.48
C LEU A 268 16.11 -17.60 -17.87
N ASN A 269 16.50 -18.70 -18.52
CA ASN A 269 15.59 -19.78 -18.91
C ASN A 269 15.09 -20.57 -17.70
N ARG A 270 15.98 -20.89 -16.75
CA ARG A 270 15.62 -21.61 -15.51
C ARG A 270 14.67 -20.81 -14.63
N PHE A 271 14.75 -19.48 -14.67
CA PHE A 271 13.87 -18.57 -13.94
C PHE A 271 12.80 -17.90 -14.82
N ARG A 272 12.57 -18.40 -16.03
CA ARG A 272 11.55 -17.87 -16.96
C ARG A 272 10.14 -18.06 -16.44
N ASP A 273 9.88 -19.23 -15.84
CA ASP A 273 8.55 -19.65 -15.38
C ASP A 273 8.39 -19.52 -13.85
N VAL A 274 9.45 -19.14 -13.14
CA VAL A 274 9.45 -18.94 -11.68
C VAL A 274 9.95 -17.53 -11.37
N PRO A 275 9.08 -16.60 -10.92
CA PRO A 275 9.47 -15.24 -10.59
C PRO A 275 10.19 -15.24 -9.23
N ILE A 276 11.46 -15.67 -9.22
CA ILE A 276 12.29 -15.63 -8.03
C ILE A 276 12.88 -14.24 -7.89
N ALA A 277 12.94 -13.77 -6.63
CA ALA A 277 13.48 -12.49 -6.22
C ALA A 277 14.89 -12.15 -6.76
N TRP A 278 15.63 -13.16 -7.17
CA TRP A 278 17.03 -13.13 -7.58
C TRP A 278 17.26 -12.51 -8.96
N SER A 279 16.38 -12.77 -9.93
CA SER A 279 16.53 -12.25 -11.30
C SER A 279 16.39 -10.72 -11.39
N ALA A 280 15.76 -10.11 -10.39
CA ALA A 280 15.68 -8.66 -10.26
C ALA A 280 16.91 -8.03 -9.56
N GLN A 281 17.76 -8.85 -8.94
CA GLN A 281 18.98 -8.40 -8.26
C GLN A 281 20.22 -8.59 -9.12
N LEU A 282 20.26 -9.61 -9.97
CA LEU A 282 21.33 -9.82 -10.93
C LEU A 282 20.94 -9.28 -12.31
N HIS A 283 21.89 -8.64 -12.99
CA HIS A 283 21.74 -8.22 -14.37
C HIS A 283 23.09 -8.34 -15.09
N TYR A 284 23.11 -8.90 -16.29
CA TYR A 284 24.28 -8.82 -17.16
C TYR A 284 24.12 -7.64 -18.12
N ASP A 285 25.01 -6.65 -18.00
CA ASP A 285 25.09 -5.51 -18.92
C ASP A 285 26.03 -5.88 -20.07
N ALA A 286 25.44 -6.20 -21.22
CA ALA A 286 26.17 -6.63 -22.41
C ALA A 286 26.97 -5.49 -23.08
N GLU A 287 26.57 -4.23 -22.90
CA GLU A 287 27.28 -3.09 -23.47
C GLU A 287 28.56 -2.79 -22.69
N ARG A 288 28.49 -2.96 -21.36
CA ARG A 288 29.62 -2.72 -20.45
C ARG A 288 30.41 -3.97 -20.09
N GLU A 289 29.97 -5.14 -20.55
CA GLU A 289 30.54 -6.46 -20.23
C GLU A 289 30.74 -6.67 -18.72
N VAL A 290 29.70 -6.41 -17.94
CA VAL A 290 29.73 -6.58 -16.47
C VAL A 290 28.52 -7.35 -15.96
N LEU A 291 28.77 -8.23 -14.98
CA LEU A 291 27.72 -8.82 -14.17
C LEU A 291 27.45 -7.90 -12.97
N GLN A 292 26.24 -7.37 -12.92
CA GLN A 292 25.77 -6.48 -11.87
C GLN A 292 24.96 -7.25 -10.84
N CYS A 293 25.24 -7.03 -9.56
CA CYS A 293 24.41 -7.48 -8.45
C CYS A 293 23.99 -6.28 -7.61
N THR A 294 22.68 -6.01 -7.56
CA THR A 294 22.08 -5.01 -6.69
C THR A 294 21.69 -5.64 -5.35
N GLY A 295 22.43 -5.28 -4.31
CA GLY A 295 22.28 -5.81 -2.97
C GLY A 295 23.38 -6.82 -2.65
N VAL A 296 23.02 -7.86 -1.88
CA VAL A 296 23.88 -9.01 -1.58
C VAL A 296 23.23 -10.20 -2.24
N MET A 297 24.04 -10.91 -3.02
CA MET A 297 23.67 -12.17 -3.61
C MET A 297 23.39 -13.19 -2.50
N PRO A 298 22.16 -13.75 -2.37
CA PRO A 298 21.90 -14.77 -1.37
C PRO A 298 22.78 -16.00 -1.56
N ALA A 299 23.26 -16.62 -0.48
CA ALA A 299 24.16 -17.78 -0.56
C ALA A 299 23.56 -18.97 -1.32
N GLU A 300 22.24 -19.10 -1.38
CA GLU A 300 21.53 -20.10 -2.19
C GLU A 300 21.61 -19.80 -3.68
N LEU A 301 21.40 -18.53 -4.06
CA LEU A 301 21.54 -18.05 -5.43
C LEU A 301 23.00 -18.20 -5.90
N GLN A 302 23.96 -17.77 -5.09
CA GLN A 302 25.37 -17.89 -5.40
C GLN A 302 25.76 -19.36 -5.65
N ARG A 303 25.35 -20.26 -4.74
CA ARG A 303 25.60 -21.71 -4.91
C ARG A 303 24.92 -22.27 -6.16
N ASP A 304 23.71 -21.84 -6.48
CA ASP A 304 23.02 -22.28 -7.71
C ASP A 304 23.74 -21.80 -8.97
N LEU A 305 24.10 -20.51 -9.05
CA LEU A 305 24.84 -19.94 -10.17
C LEU A 305 26.18 -20.65 -10.37
N VAL A 306 26.96 -20.83 -9.29
CA VAL A 306 28.25 -21.53 -9.36
C VAL A 306 28.08 -23.00 -9.78
N ARG A 307 27.03 -23.68 -9.31
CA ARG A 307 26.78 -25.10 -9.62
C ARG A 307 26.42 -25.32 -11.09
N ASN A 308 25.66 -24.42 -11.69
CA ASN A 308 25.13 -24.59 -13.05
C ASN A 308 25.95 -23.84 -14.11
N ALA A 309 26.93 -23.03 -13.72
CA ALA A 309 27.79 -22.32 -14.66
C ALA A 309 28.77 -23.24 -15.38
N THR A 310 28.73 -23.19 -16.71
CA THR A 310 29.59 -23.95 -17.62
C THR A 310 30.95 -23.27 -17.77
N SER A 311 30.99 -21.93 -17.78
CA SER A 311 32.21 -21.14 -17.85
C SER A 311 32.90 -21.00 -16.50
N SER A 312 34.24 -21.08 -16.48
CA SER A 312 35.04 -20.74 -15.30
C SER A 312 35.04 -19.24 -15.02
N GLU A 313 34.94 -18.41 -16.05
CA GLU A 313 34.87 -16.95 -15.90
C GLU A 313 33.55 -16.54 -15.25
N PHE A 314 32.42 -17.14 -15.65
CA PHE A 314 31.13 -16.90 -15.00
C PHE A 314 31.14 -17.33 -13.53
N ARG A 315 31.72 -18.50 -13.22
CA ARG A 315 31.89 -18.98 -11.83
C ARG A 315 32.74 -18.06 -10.97
N ASN A 316 33.77 -17.45 -11.55
CA ASN A 316 34.63 -16.52 -10.82
C ASN A 316 34.01 -15.13 -10.65
N ALA A 317 33.10 -14.76 -11.56
CA ALA A 317 32.40 -13.47 -11.50
C ALA A 317 31.31 -13.42 -10.42
N VAL A 318 30.75 -14.59 -10.08
CA VAL A 318 29.71 -14.85 -9.07
C VAL A 318 30.32 -15.05 -7.68
#